data_AF-A0A9R1VLQ9-F1
#
_entry.id   AF-A0A9R1VLQ9-F1
#
_cell.length_a   1.000
_cell.length_b   1.000
_cell.length_c   1.000
_cell.angle_alpha   90.00
_cell.angle_beta   90.00
_cell.angle_gamma   90.00
#
_symmetry.space_group_name_H-M   'P 1'
#
loop_
_entity.id
_entity.type
_entity.pdbx_description
1 polymer ?
#
loop_
_entity_poly.entity_id
_entity_poly.type
_entity_poly.pdbx_seq_one_letter_code
_entity_poly.pdbx_strand_id
1 'polypeptide(L)'
;MRGRLVSANPAEGERYYLRLLLFHISGPTCFEDLYTVNNIKYPTFRKAALERGLIESDDGLSQYLTEASLFQFPNALRRLFATILRFCEPGDVRKLWHEHYNGLSEDYR
;
A
#
# COMPACT_ATOMS: atom_id res chain seq x y z
N MET A 1 -28.20 4.22 -5.32
CA MET A 1 -28.08 4.10 -3.85
C MET A 1 -26.73 3.49 -3.53
N ARG A 2 -25.85 4.17 -2.79
CA ARG A 2 -24.69 3.50 -2.17
C ARG A 2 -25.22 2.77 -0.93
N GLY A 3 -25.29 1.43 -0.97
CA GLY A 3 -25.65 0.61 0.19
C GLY A 3 -24.64 0.83 1.33
N ARG A 4 -25.00 0.47 2.57
CA ARG A 4 -24.06 0.58 3.70
C ARG A 4 -22.88 -0.36 3.47
N LEU A 5 -21.70 0.21 3.24
CA LEU A 5 -20.46 -0.53 3.12
C LEU A 5 -19.91 -0.79 4.54
N VAL A 6 -19.78 -2.06 4.92
CA VAL A 6 -19.22 -2.44 6.23
C VAL A 6 -17.77 -1.97 6.31
N SER A 7 -17.33 -1.48 7.47
CA SER A 7 -15.93 -1.11 7.66
C SER A 7 -15.03 -2.33 7.55
N ALA A 8 -13.85 -2.14 6.95
CA ALA A 8 -12.78 -3.12 6.89
C ALA A 8 -11.47 -2.42 7.24
N ASN A 9 -10.66 -3.05 8.08
CA ASN A 9 -9.30 -2.66 8.46
C ASN A 9 -8.30 -3.22 7.43
N PRO A 10 -7.20 -2.52 7.07
CA PRO A 10 -6.11 -3.07 6.26
C PRO A 10 -5.73 -4.52 6.61
N ALA A 11 -5.64 -4.85 7.89
CA ALA A 11 -5.32 -6.20 8.37
C ALA A 11 -6.34 -7.30 7.97
N GLU A 12 -7.52 -6.93 7.48
CA GLU A 12 -8.52 -7.85 6.90
C GLU A 12 -8.23 -8.18 5.42
N GLY A 13 -7.09 -7.73 4.89
CA GLY A 13 -6.53 -8.12 3.59
C GLY A 13 -7.47 -7.84 2.42
N GLU A 14 -7.78 -8.87 1.62
CA GLU A 14 -8.61 -8.76 0.41
C GLU A 14 -9.97 -8.09 0.65
N ARG A 15 -10.54 -8.18 1.85
CA ARG A 15 -11.79 -7.49 2.20
C ARG A 15 -11.61 -5.97 2.24
N TYR A 16 -10.48 -5.50 2.74
CA TYR A 16 -10.14 -4.07 2.75
C TYR A 16 -9.99 -3.54 1.33
N TYR A 17 -9.24 -4.24 0.48
CA TYR A 17 -9.03 -3.83 -0.91
C TYR A 17 -10.33 -3.91 -1.73
N LEU A 18 -11.19 -4.91 -1.52
CA LEU A 18 -12.52 -4.96 -2.13
C LEU A 18 -13.36 -3.74 -1.73
N ARG A 19 -13.37 -3.38 -0.45
CA ARG A 19 -14.04 -2.16 0.05
C ARG A 19 -13.46 -0.90 -0.60
N LEU A 20 -12.14 -0.81 -0.71
CA LEU A 20 -11.45 0.32 -1.34
C LEU A 20 -11.85 0.47 -2.81
N LEU A 21 -11.91 -0.63 -3.56
CA LEU A 21 -12.36 -0.67 -4.94
C LEU A 21 -13.84 -0.27 -5.08
N LEU A 22 -14.72 -0.81 -4.24
CA LEU A 22 -16.15 -0.48 -4.22
C LEU A 22 -16.42 1.01 -3.92
N PHE A 23 -15.52 1.66 -3.19
CA PHE A 23 -15.63 3.09 -2.90
C PHE A 23 -15.26 3.97 -4.10
N HIS A 24 -14.26 3.56 -4.88
CA HIS A 24 -13.70 4.35 -5.98
C HIS A 24 -14.31 4.04 -7.36
N ILE A 25 -14.70 2.79 -7.61
CA ILE A 25 -15.26 2.37 -8.90
C ILE A 25 -16.73 2.80 -8.98
N SER A 26 -17.05 3.61 -9.99
CA SER A 26 -18.41 4.07 -10.26
C SER A 26 -19.07 3.23 -11.35
N GLY A 27 -20.24 2.69 -11.07
CA GLY A 27 -21.05 1.94 -12.04
C GLY A 27 -20.47 0.62 -12.55
N PRO A 28 -19.88 -0.25 -11.69
CA PRO A 28 -19.54 -1.60 -12.12
C PRO A 28 -20.82 -2.33 -12.58
N THR A 29 -20.78 -2.91 -13.79
CA THR A 29 -21.88 -3.66 -14.40
C THR A 29 -21.85 -5.13 -14.00
N CYS A 30 -20.67 -5.65 -13.66
CA CYS A 30 -20.48 -6.99 -13.13
C CYS A 30 -19.40 -7.02 -12.04
N PHE A 31 -19.30 -8.14 -11.31
CA PHE A 31 -18.29 -8.32 -10.28
C PHE A 31 -16.86 -8.27 -10.84
N GLU A 32 -16.68 -8.70 -12.09
CA GLU A 32 -15.38 -8.73 -12.75
C GLU A 32 -14.80 -7.33 -12.98
N ASP A 33 -15.67 -6.32 -13.11
CA ASP A 33 -15.25 -4.93 -13.27
C ASP A 33 -14.44 -4.43 -12.07
N LEU A 34 -14.68 -5.00 -10.88
CA LEU A 34 -13.97 -4.62 -9.66
C LEU A 34 -12.48 -4.95 -9.73
N TYR A 35 -12.10 -6.07 -10.33
CA TYR A 35 -10.70 -6.50 -10.46
C TYR A 35 -10.15 -6.38 -11.88
N THR A 36 -10.85 -5.68 -12.77
CA THR A 36 -10.38 -5.39 -14.14
C THR A 36 -9.90 -3.95 -14.26
N VAL A 37 -8.62 -3.73 -14.62
CA VAL A 37 -8.05 -2.40 -14.89
C VAL A 37 -7.50 -2.39 -16.30
N ASN A 38 -7.86 -1.38 -17.11
CA ASN A 38 -7.40 -1.28 -18.51
C ASN A 38 -7.62 -2.57 -19.33
N ASN A 39 -8.77 -3.22 -19.15
CA ASN A 39 -9.14 -4.52 -19.75
C ASN A 39 -8.29 -5.73 -19.31
N ILE A 40 -7.49 -5.61 -18.26
CA ILE A 40 -6.70 -6.70 -17.67
C ILE A 40 -7.34 -7.15 -16.36
N LYS A 41 -7.65 -8.44 -16.24
CA LYS A 41 -8.17 -9.06 -15.02
C LYS A 41 -7.01 -9.38 -14.07
N TYR A 42 -7.07 -8.86 -12.85
CA TYR A 42 -6.07 -9.13 -11.81
C TYR A 42 -6.52 -10.23 -10.85
N PRO A 43 -5.59 -11.07 -10.35
CA PRO A 43 -5.92 -12.23 -9.53
C PRO A 43 -6.31 -11.88 -8.09
N THR A 44 -6.09 -10.64 -7.64
CA THR A 44 -6.39 -10.17 -6.28
C THR A 44 -6.92 -8.75 -6.32
N PHE A 45 -7.78 -8.38 -5.37
CA PHE A 45 -8.26 -7.02 -5.19
C PHE A 45 -7.11 -6.09 -4.82
N ARG A 46 -6.11 -6.55 -4.06
CA ARG A 46 -4.90 -5.76 -3.80
C ARG A 46 -4.20 -5.34 -5.09
N LYS A 47 -3.95 -6.28 -6.01
CA LYS A 47 -3.33 -5.96 -7.31
C LYS A 47 -4.20 -5.04 -8.14
N ALA A 48 -5.51 -5.28 -8.19
CA ALA A 48 -6.42 -4.40 -8.91
C ALA A 48 -6.47 -2.96 -8.32
N ALA A 49 -6.29 -2.81 -7.01
CA ALA A 49 -6.19 -1.52 -6.34
C ALA A 49 -4.84 -0.84 -6.61
N LEU A 50 -3.75 -1.61 -6.62
CA LEU A 50 -2.40 -1.13 -6.97
C LEU A 50 -2.35 -0.56 -8.38
N GLU A 51 -2.88 -1.30 -9.35
CA GLU A 51 -2.87 -0.92 -10.77
C GLU A 51 -3.81 0.26 -11.08
N ARG A 52 -4.73 0.55 -10.16
CA ARG A 52 -5.57 1.77 -10.19
C ARG A 52 -4.91 2.95 -9.48
N GLY A 53 -3.74 2.78 -8.88
CA GLY A 53 -3.08 3.81 -8.08
C GLY A 53 -3.81 4.15 -6.78
N LEU A 54 -4.59 3.21 -6.22
CA LEU A 54 -5.31 3.41 -4.96
C LEU A 54 -4.46 3.10 -3.73
N ILE A 55 -3.36 2.37 -3.92
CA ILE A 55 -2.37 2.02 -2.90
C ILE A 55 -0.97 2.17 -3.48
N GLU A 56 0.01 2.39 -2.60
CA GLU A 56 1.42 2.55 -3.00
C GLU A 56 2.06 1.20 -3.34
N SER A 57 2.97 1.22 -4.32
CA SER A 57 3.81 0.08 -4.64
C SER A 57 5.00 -0.03 -3.67
N ASP A 58 5.55 -1.23 -3.51
CA ASP A 58 6.76 -1.43 -2.69
C ASP A 58 7.93 -0.56 -3.19
N ASP A 59 8.04 -0.36 -4.50
CA ASP A 59 9.06 0.51 -5.10
C ASP A 59 8.79 1.99 -4.77
N GLY A 60 7.53 2.43 -4.78
CA GLY A 60 7.15 3.78 -4.34
C GLY A 60 7.46 4.00 -2.87
N LEU A 61 7.15 3.02 -2.01
CA LEU A 61 7.51 3.05 -0.59
C LEU A 61 9.03 3.11 -0.36
N SER A 62 9.80 2.36 -1.16
CA SER A 62 11.26 2.39 -1.10
C SER A 62 11.82 3.75 -1.57
N GLN A 63 11.25 4.34 -2.61
CA GLN A 63 11.61 5.67 -3.06
C GLN A 63 11.31 6.74 -1.99
N TYR A 64 10.15 6.68 -1.34
CA TYR A 64 9.83 7.61 -0.24
C TYR A 64 10.82 7.53 0.92
N LEU A 65 11.24 6.32 1.30
CA LEU A 65 12.27 6.15 2.33
C LEU A 65 13.64 6.66 1.86
N THR A 66 13.99 6.43 0.60
CA THR A 66 15.23 6.94 -0.01
C THR A 66 15.27 8.46 0.04
N GLU A 67 14.20 9.13 -0.38
CA GLU A 67 14.09 10.58 -0.37
C GLU A 67 14.15 11.11 1.07
N ALA A 68 13.38 10.50 1.98
CA ALA A 68 13.38 10.89 3.39
C ALA A 68 14.77 10.78 4.04
N SER A 69 15.56 9.78 3.66
CA SER A 69 16.92 9.58 4.20
C SER A 69 17.88 10.74 3.89
N LEU A 70 17.58 11.57 2.88
CA LEU A 70 18.41 12.72 2.51
C LEU A 70 18.28 13.89 3.50
N PHE A 71 17.21 13.96 4.28
CA PHE A 71 16.92 15.11 5.14
C PHE A 71 16.40 14.77 6.54
N GLN A 72 16.05 13.51 6.82
CA GLN A 72 15.58 13.06 8.14
C GLN A 72 16.70 12.38 8.92
N PHE A 73 16.70 12.59 10.24
CA PHE A 73 17.54 11.81 11.14
C PHE A 73 17.04 10.36 11.27
N PRO A 74 17.92 9.39 11.59
CA PRO A 74 17.55 7.97 11.67
C PRO A 74 16.36 7.66 12.59
N ASN A 75 16.20 8.38 13.71
CA ASN A 75 15.04 8.23 14.59
C ASN A 75 13.71 8.61 13.92
N ALA A 76 13.70 9.68 13.12
CA ALA A 76 12.53 10.10 12.34
C ALA A 76 12.28 9.14 11.17
N LEU A 77 13.34 8.67 10.51
CA LEU A 77 13.25 7.67 9.45
C LEU A 77 12.66 6.34 9.96
N ARG A 78 13.02 5.90 11.17
CA ARG A 78 12.40 4.74 11.84
C ARG A 78 10.92 4.92 12.13
N ARG A 79 10.50 6.12 12.52
CA ARG A 79 9.06 6.44 12.70
C ARG A 79 8.30 6.41 11.38
N LEU A 80 8.90 6.92 10.30
CA LEU A 80 8.33 6.83 8.95
C LEU A 80 8.19 5.37 8.51
N PHE A 81 9.25 4.56 8.70
CA PHE A 81 9.21 3.13 8.41
C PHE A 81 8.07 2.42 9.16
N ALA A 82 7.91 2.67 10.47
CA ALA A 82 6.81 2.11 11.26
C ALA A 82 5.42 2.56 10.74
N THR A 83 5.32 3.79 10.23
CA THR A 83 4.09 4.33 9.64
C THR A 83 3.75 3.59 8.35
N ILE A 84 4.74 3.37 7.47
CA ILE A 84 4.60 2.59 6.25
C ILE A 84 4.13 1.17 6.56
N LEU A 85 4.76 0.49 7.52
CA LEU A 85 4.34 -0.86 7.93
C LEU A 85 2.89 -0.91 8.41
N ARG A 86 2.43 0.12 9.12
CA ARG A 86 1.10 0.15 9.73
C ARG A 86 0.00 0.47 8.72
N PHE A 87 0.25 1.38 7.78
CA PHE A 87 -0.79 1.98 6.96
C PHE A 87 -0.72 1.63 5.48
N CYS A 88 0.46 1.27 4.98
CA CYS A 88 0.66 1.00 3.55
C CYS A 88 0.71 -0.49 3.22
N GLU A 89 0.84 -1.36 4.22
CA GLU A 89 0.93 -2.83 4.06
C GLU A 89 1.86 -3.24 2.89
N PRO A 90 3.16 -2.90 2.98
CA PRO A 90 4.14 -3.28 1.96
C PRO A 90 4.12 -4.78 1.72
N GLY A 91 4.24 -5.19 0.46
CA GLY A 91 4.22 -6.59 0.04
C GLY A 91 5.42 -7.36 0.56
N ASP A 92 6.63 -6.81 0.39
CA ASP A 92 7.88 -7.39 0.90
C ASP A 92 8.55 -6.48 1.94
N VAL A 93 8.07 -6.60 3.18
CA VAL A 93 8.64 -5.92 4.35
C VAL A 93 10.13 -6.22 4.52
N ARG A 94 10.56 -7.46 4.22
CA ARG A 94 11.95 -7.88 4.43
C ARG A 94 12.85 -7.19 3.41
N LYS A 95 12.49 -7.19 2.13
CA LYS A 95 13.23 -6.45 1.10
C LYS A 95 13.37 -4.97 1.48
N LEU A 96 12.25 -4.33 1.84
CA LEU A 96 12.22 -2.91 2.24
C LEU A 96 13.14 -2.64 3.45
N TRP A 97 13.14 -3.53 4.47
CA TRP A 97 14.04 -3.40 5.61
C TRP A 97 15.51 -3.47 5.21
N HIS A 98 15.91 -4.46 4.40
CA HIS A 98 17.33 -4.63 4.04
C HIS A 98 17.84 -3.45 3.19
N GLU A 99 17.02 -2.91 2.29
CA GLU A 99 17.38 -1.76 1.47
C GLU A 99 17.65 -0.51 2.31
N HIS A 100 16.85 -0.28 3.36
CA HIS A 100 16.91 0.95 4.17
C HIS A 100 17.65 0.80 5.51
N TYR A 101 18.15 -0.41 5.82
CA TYR A 101 18.76 -0.73 7.11
C TYR A 101 19.87 0.24 7.52
N ASN A 102 20.74 0.61 6.59
CA ASN A 102 21.86 1.51 6.86
C ASN A 102 21.38 2.89 7.34
N GLY A 103 20.41 3.51 6.64
CA GLY A 103 19.85 4.80 7.04
C GLY A 103 19.04 4.73 8.33
N LEU A 104 18.39 3.59 8.59
CA LEU A 104 17.60 3.37 9.81
C LEU A 104 18.46 3.17 11.07
N SER A 105 19.73 2.79 10.93
CA SER A 105 20.62 2.39 12.03
C SER A 105 21.89 3.22 12.16
N GLU A 106 22.03 4.28 11.36
CA GLU A 106 23.22 5.13 11.32
C GLU A 106 23.57 5.72 12.70
N ASP A 107 22.58 6.03 13.53
CA ASP A 107 22.75 6.61 14.87
C ASP A 107 23.14 5.60 15.97
N TYR A 108 23.23 4.31 15.66
CA TYR A 108 23.64 3.24 16.58
C TYR A 108 25.01 2.63 16.28
N ARG A 109 25.75 3.22 15.34
CA ARG A 109 27.10 2.79 14.99
C ARG A 109 28.17 3.47 15.83
#